data_AF-A0A965TF85-F1
#
_entry.id   AF-A0A965TF85-F1
#
_cell.length_a   1.000
_cell.length_b   1.000
_cell.length_c   1.000
_cell.angle_alpha   90.00
_cell.angle_beta   90.00
_cell.angle_gamma   90.00
#
_symmetry.space_group_name_H-M   'P 1'
#
loop_
_entity.id
_entity.type
_entity.pdbx_description
1 polymer ?
#
loop_
_entity_poly.entity_id
_entity_poly.type
_entity_poly.pdbx_seq_one_letter_code
_entity_poly.pdbx_strand_id
1 'polypeptide(L)'
;MKIFGKERLCYLLKVFEKEKYRNEFIEGNLYLNSSGYFNELDNKHRGDKYDGKKIQFNTEISINGSMYNAKSIVSGFIGDDKIPILCATILDELVLEEKYLDCFILKNKIKEELTKFGKYGLLFLYGELHDNLKTLDDFVKFDQGKVNYVEIGNQEYYNLLKEN
;
A
#
# COMPACT_ATOMS: atom_id res chain seq x y z
N MET A 1 6.49 17.87 -1.34
CA MET A 1 6.81 16.97 -0.21
C MET A 1 8.26 17.18 0.16
N LYS A 2 8.62 17.15 1.45
CA LYS A 2 10.01 17.32 1.87
C LYS A 2 10.77 16.01 1.75
N ILE A 3 11.86 16.02 1.00
CA ILE A 3 12.84 14.92 0.87
C ILE A 3 14.23 15.54 1.00
N PHE A 4 15.01 15.05 1.96
CA PHE A 4 16.30 15.57 2.41
C PHE A 4 16.27 17.09 2.65
N GLY A 5 15.24 17.55 3.35
CA GLY A 5 15.04 18.96 3.71
C GLY A 5 14.64 19.91 2.57
N LYS A 6 14.50 19.41 1.33
CA LYS A 6 14.09 20.20 0.16
C LYS A 6 12.67 19.85 -0.27
N GLU A 7 11.92 20.85 -0.77
CA GLU A 7 10.64 20.58 -1.42
C GLU A 7 10.85 19.89 -2.77
N ARG A 8 10.15 18.78 -2.94
CA ARG A 8 10.20 17.91 -4.14
C ARG A 8 8.80 17.46 -4.53
N LEU A 9 8.64 17.08 -5.79
CA LEU A 9 7.43 16.44 -6.28
C LEU A 9 7.24 15.06 -5.61
N CYS A 10 5.99 14.68 -5.38
CA CYS A 10 5.64 13.37 -4.83
C CYS A 10 5.55 12.35 -5.95
N TYR A 11 6.56 11.49 -6.05
CA TYR A 11 6.60 10.41 -7.03
C TYR A 11 6.12 9.08 -6.43
N LEU A 12 5.39 8.33 -7.25
CA LEU A 12 5.01 6.95 -7.00
C LEU A 12 5.75 6.03 -7.96
N LEU A 13 6.24 4.91 -7.44
CA LEU A 13 6.78 3.80 -8.20
C LEU A 13 5.79 2.64 -8.17
N LYS A 14 5.31 2.22 -9.34
CA LYS A 14 4.54 0.98 -9.51
C LYS A 14 5.36 -0.05 -10.27
N VAL A 15 5.39 -1.27 -9.77
CA VAL A 15 6.06 -2.40 -10.42
C VAL A 15 5.00 -3.33 -11.01
N PHE A 16 5.26 -3.79 -12.23
CA PHE A 16 4.42 -4.67 -13.00
C PHE A 16 5.18 -5.96 -13.32
N GLU A 17 4.45 -7.06 -13.27
CA GLU A 17 4.96 -8.37 -13.63
C GLU A 17 5.31 -8.46 -15.13
N LYS A 18 4.44 -7.92 -15.99
CA LYS A 18 4.57 -7.96 -17.45
C LYS A 18 4.67 -6.56 -18.04
N GLU A 19 5.49 -6.41 -19.07
CA GLU A 19 5.68 -5.13 -19.77
C GLU A 19 4.38 -4.59 -20.36
N LYS A 20 3.55 -5.50 -20.90
CA LYS A 20 2.24 -5.16 -21.46
C LYS A 20 1.38 -4.39 -20.45
N TYR A 21 1.30 -4.85 -19.20
CA TYR A 21 0.50 -4.19 -18.16
C TYR A 21 1.02 -2.80 -17.80
N ARG A 22 2.36 -2.61 -17.82
CA ARG A 22 2.96 -1.28 -17.66
C ARG A 22 2.54 -0.35 -18.80
N ASN A 23 2.59 -0.82 -20.05
CA ASN A 23 2.24 -0.01 -21.22
C ASN A 23 0.76 0.37 -21.22
N GLU A 24 -0.12 -0.59 -20.95
CA GLU A 24 -1.55 -0.33 -20.87
C GLU A 24 -1.87 0.68 -19.74
N PHE A 25 -1.13 0.65 -18.61
CA PHE A 25 -1.25 1.65 -17.54
C PHE A 25 -0.86 3.06 -18.01
N ILE A 26 0.21 3.20 -18.81
CA ILE A 26 0.62 4.48 -19.40
C ILE A 26 -0.48 5.05 -20.31
N GLU A 27 -1.21 4.19 -21.00
CA GLU A 27 -2.34 4.56 -21.86
C GLU A 27 -3.62 4.91 -21.06
N GLY A 28 -3.58 4.87 -19.73
CA GLY A 28 -4.70 5.21 -18.85
C GLY A 28 -5.54 4.01 -18.40
N ASN A 29 -5.15 2.78 -18.76
CA ASN A 29 -5.86 1.59 -18.28
C ASN A 29 -5.40 1.23 -16.86
N LEU A 30 -6.21 1.59 -15.87
CA LEU A 30 -5.95 1.28 -14.47
C LEU A 30 -6.35 -0.17 -14.14
N TYR A 31 -5.36 -1.06 -14.14
CA TYR A 31 -5.51 -2.40 -13.59
C TYR A 31 -5.47 -2.33 -12.07
N LEU A 32 -6.65 -2.39 -11.47
CA LEU A 32 -6.83 -2.49 -10.03
C LEU A 32 -6.96 -3.96 -9.66
N ASN A 33 -6.18 -4.42 -8.71
CA ASN A 33 -6.31 -5.79 -8.24
C ASN A 33 -7.35 -5.82 -7.13
N SER A 34 -8.40 -6.63 -7.27
CA SER A 34 -9.25 -6.93 -6.12
C SER A 34 -8.43 -7.73 -5.10
N SER A 35 -8.49 -7.32 -3.83
CA SER A 35 -7.71 -7.83 -2.70
C SER A 35 -7.69 -9.36 -2.52
N GLY A 36 -8.57 -10.10 -3.20
CA GLY A 36 -8.74 -11.55 -3.16
C GLY A 36 -8.52 -12.29 -4.49
N TYR A 37 -8.43 -11.62 -5.65
CA TYR A 37 -8.27 -12.27 -6.97
C TYR A 37 -6.82 -12.50 -7.39
N PHE A 38 -5.84 -12.21 -6.54
CA PHE A 38 -4.47 -12.73 -6.74
C PHE A 38 -4.34 -14.23 -6.44
N ASN A 39 -5.45 -14.92 -6.17
CA ASN A 39 -5.44 -16.36 -5.89
C ASN A 39 -5.25 -17.25 -7.14
N GLU A 40 -5.42 -16.75 -8.37
CA GLU A 40 -5.51 -17.65 -9.54
C GLU A 40 -4.60 -17.30 -10.73
N LEU A 41 -3.75 -16.27 -10.66
CA LEU A 41 -2.81 -15.96 -11.74
C LEU A 41 -1.36 -16.15 -11.27
N ASP A 42 -0.84 -17.36 -11.50
CA ASP A 42 0.58 -17.83 -11.54
C ASP A 42 1.59 -17.39 -10.46
N ASN A 43 1.25 -16.48 -9.54
CA ASN A 43 2.18 -15.89 -8.59
C ASN A 43 1.81 -16.19 -7.15
N LYS A 44 2.78 -16.75 -6.42
CA LYS A 44 2.68 -17.08 -4.99
C LYS A 44 2.97 -15.90 -4.07
N HIS A 45 3.26 -14.71 -4.60
CA HIS A 45 3.55 -13.53 -3.79
C HIS A 45 2.31 -12.64 -3.67
N ARG A 46 1.69 -12.72 -2.50
CA ARG A 46 0.60 -11.83 -2.07
C ARG A 46 1.16 -10.41 -1.91
N GLY A 47 0.30 -9.39 -1.97
CA GLY A 47 0.56 -8.13 -1.28
C GLY A 47 0.82 -8.36 0.21
N ASP A 48 0.69 -7.34 1.07
CA ASP A 48 0.80 -7.62 2.50
C ASP A 48 -0.28 -8.65 2.88
N LYS A 49 0.08 -9.67 3.68
CA LYS A 49 -0.89 -10.65 4.20
C LYS A 49 -2.00 -9.97 5.02
N TYR A 50 -1.80 -8.72 5.42
CA TYR A 50 -2.73 -7.87 6.13
C TYR A 50 -3.40 -6.78 5.27
N ASP A 51 -3.26 -6.80 3.94
CA ASP A 51 -3.99 -5.87 3.06
C ASP A 51 -5.50 -5.96 3.33
N GLY A 52 -6.12 -4.81 3.64
CA GLY A 52 -7.54 -4.70 4.00
C GLY A 52 -7.90 -5.19 5.41
N LYS A 53 -6.92 -5.60 6.22
CA LYS A 53 -7.14 -6.31 7.49
C LYS A 53 -6.51 -5.62 8.68
N LYS A 54 -7.19 -5.70 9.81
CA LYS A 54 -6.76 -5.24 11.13
C LYS A 54 -6.27 -6.40 11.97
N ILE A 55 -5.06 -6.31 12.50
CA ILE A 55 -4.53 -7.25 13.49
C ILE A 55 -4.93 -6.77 14.89
N GLN A 56 -5.50 -7.66 15.68
CA GLN A 56 -5.85 -7.43 17.08
C GLN A 56 -5.08 -8.43 17.93
N PHE A 57 -4.49 -7.97 19.02
CA PHE A 57 -3.72 -8.82 19.93
C PHE A 57 -4.48 -9.01 21.24
N ASN A 58 -4.26 -10.16 21.90
CA ASN A 58 -4.86 -10.49 23.20
C ASN A 58 -6.36 -10.20 23.27
N THR A 59 -7.09 -10.64 22.25
CA THR A 59 -8.51 -10.34 22.07
C THR A 59 -9.33 -11.57 22.41
N GLU A 60 -10.41 -11.36 23.15
CA GLU A 60 -11.37 -12.42 23.47
C GLU A 60 -12.34 -12.59 22.29
N ILE A 61 -12.55 -13.83 21.85
CA ILE A 61 -13.46 -14.17 20.75
C ILE A 61 -14.46 -15.22 21.16
N SER A 62 -15.68 -15.07 20.65
CA SER A 62 -16.72 -16.10 20.76
C SER A 62 -16.68 -17.01 19.54
N ILE A 63 -16.48 -18.31 19.77
CA ILE A 63 -16.63 -19.35 18.75
C ILE A 63 -17.76 -20.27 19.23
N ASN A 64 -18.86 -20.30 18.49
CA ASN A 64 -20.05 -21.11 18.81
C ASN A 64 -20.57 -20.88 20.25
N GLY A 65 -20.50 -19.64 20.76
CA GLY A 65 -20.99 -19.27 22.09
C GLY A 65 -19.97 -19.45 23.23
N SER A 66 -18.81 -20.07 22.97
CA SER A 66 -17.73 -20.21 23.95
C SER A 66 -16.68 -19.11 23.77
N MET A 67 -16.19 -18.54 24.86
CA MET A 67 -15.18 -17.48 24.85
C MET A 67 -13.76 -18.05 24.86
N TYR A 68 -12.89 -17.52 24.01
CA TYR A 68 -11.48 -17.90 23.88
C TYR A 68 -10.60 -16.66 23.87
N ASN A 69 -9.45 -16.73 24.53
CA ASN A 69 -8.43 -15.69 24.45
C ASN A 69 -7.45 -16.02 23.34
N ALA A 70 -7.50 -15.27 22.24
CA ALA A 70 -6.58 -15.42 21.13
C ALA A 70 -5.40 -14.46 21.29
N LYS A 71 -4.18 -14.97 21.12
CA LYS A 71 -2.95 -14.15 21.15
C LYS A 71 -2.94 -13.08 20.06
N SER A 72 -3.42 -13.43 18.87
CA SER A 72 -3.56 -12.53 17.73
C SER A 72 -4.69 -12.98 16.82
N ILE A 73 -5.44 -12.02 16.29
CA ILE A 73 -6.57 -12.22 15.41
C ILE A 73 -6.44 -11.26 14.25
N VAL A 74 -6.68 -11.75 13.03
CA VAL A 74 -6.75 -10.92 11.85
C VAL A 74 -8.22 -10.76 11.50
N SER A 75 -8.72 -9.52 11.53
CA SER A 75 -10.11 -9.16 11.27
C SER A 75 -10.20 -8.25 10.06
N GLY A 76 -11.16 -8.47 9.17
CA GLY A 76 -11.51 -7.59 8.04
C GLY A 76 -13.00 -7.27 8.06
N PHE A 77 -13.46 -6.38 7.17
CA PHE A 77 -14.89 -6.18 6.93
C PHE A 77 -15.39 -7.15 5.86
N ILE A 78 -16.70 -7.38 5.80
CA ILE A 78 -17.30 -8.27 4.79
C ILE A 78 -17.02 -7.71 3.39
N GLY A 79 -16.35 -8.51 2.55
CA GLY A 79 -15.96 -8.11 1.19
C GLY A 79 -14.62 -7.38 1.11
N ASP A 80 -13.79 -7.42 2.16
CA ASP A 80 -12.42 -6.90 2.15
C ASP A 80 -11.56 -7.52 1.03
N ASP A 81 -11.82 -8.78 0.72
CA ASP A 81 -11.26 -9.55 -0.40
C ASP A 81 -11.68 -9.03 -1.80
N LYS A 82 -12.63 -8.10 -1.90
CA LYS A 82 -13.10 -7.58 -3.19
C LYS A 82 -12.73 -6.12 -3.43
N ILE A 83 -12.04 -5.47 -2.49
CA ILE A 83 -11.62 -4.09 -2.67
C ILE A 83 -10.54 -4.00 -3.75
N PRO A 84 -10.73 -3.15 -4.78
CA PRO A 84 -9.67 -2.84 -5.73
C PRO A 84 -8.56 -2.03 -5.04
N ILE A 85 -7.33 -2.52 -5.11
CA ILE A 85 -6.15 -1.89 -4.52
C ILE A 85 -5.16 -1.54 -5.62
N LEU A 86 -4.75 -0.27 -5.64
CA LEU A 86 -3.59 0.20 -6.40
C LEU A 86 -2.34 0.17 -5.50
N CYS A 87 -1.53 -0.87 -5.62
CA CYS A 87 -0.24 -0.90 -4.93
C CYS A 87 0.80 -0.06 -5.70
N ALA A 88 1.36 0.94 -5.02
CA ALA A 88 2.49 1.75 -5.46
C ALA A 88 3.31 2.21 -4.26
N THR A 89 4.60 2.46 -4.47
CA THR A 89 5.54 2.89 -3.43
C THR A 89 5.79 4.39 -3.56
N ILE A 90 5.54 5.15 -2.50
CA ILE A 90 5.95 6.56 -2.42
C ILE A 90 7.47 6.62 -2.35
N LEU A 91 8.08 7.46 -3.18
CA LEU A 91 9.52 7.68 -3.15
C LEU A 91 9.86 8.78 -2.15
N ASP A 92 10.27 8.39 -0.95
CA ASP A 92 10.71 9.26 0.14
C ASP A 92 12.10 8.84 0.69
N GLU A 93 12.53 9.46 1.78
CA GLU A 93 13.82 9.17 2.43
C GLU A 93 13.89 7.77 3.06
N LEU A 94 12.76 7.10 3.31
CA LEU A 94 12.74 5.71 3.78
C LEU A 94 13.09 4.76 2.63
N VAL A 95 12.67 5.09 1.41
CA VAL A 95 12.85 4.29 0.19
C VAL A 95 14.13 4.62 -0.58
N LEU A 96 14.52 5.89 -0.61
CA LEU A 96 15.62 6.41 -1.40
C LEU A 96 16.88 6.67 -0.57
N GLU A 97 18.04 6.55 -1.21
CA GLU A 97 19.32 7.08 -0.73
C GLU A 97 19.89 8.07 -1.76
N GLU A 98 20.46 9.17 -1.28
CA GLU A 98 21.15 10.14 -2.14
C GLU A 98 22.57 9.66 -2.44
N LYS A 99 22.87 9.42 -3.71
CA LYS A 99 24.19 8.94 -4.15
C LYS A 99 25.15 10.09 -4.47
N TYR A 100 24.60 11.16 -5.02
CA TYR A 100 25.26 12.45 -5.30
C TYR A 100 24.17 13.52 -5.30
N LEU A 101 24.57 14.80 -5.28
CA LEU A 101 23.64 15.92 -5.18
C LEU A 101 22.48 15.78 -6.16
N ASP A 102 21.27 15.70 -5.62
CA ASP A 102 20.01 15.59 -6.36
C ASP A 102 19.90 14.33 -7.24
N CYS A 103 20.67 13.28 -6.96
CA CYS A 103 20.52 11.95 -7.52
C CYS A 103 20.22 10.91 -6.46
N PHE A 104 19.07 10.28 -6.64
CA PHE A 104 18.53 9.29 -5.73
C PHE A 104 18.51 7.91 -6.38
N ILE A 105 18.84 6.91 -5.60
CA ILE A 105 18.67 5.50 -5.96
C ILE A 105 17.81 4.81 -4.90
N LEU A 106 17.17 3.71 -5.29
CA LEU A 106 16.46 2.86 -4.33
C LEU A 106 17.47 2.18 -3.41
N LYS A 107 17.19 2.19 -2.11
CA LYS A 107 17.95 1.39 -1.15
C LYS A 107 17.89 -0.09 -1.55
N ASN A 108 18.99 -0.82 -1.43
CA ASN A 108 19.09 -2.22 -1.90
C ASN A 108 17.99 -3.13 -1.35
N LYS A 109 17.67 -3.05 -0.05
CA LYS A 109 16.59 -3.83 0.56
C LYS A 109 15.24 -3.57 -0.12
N ILE A 110 14.95 -2.32 -0.47
CA ILE A 110 13.69 -1.97 -1.14
C ILE A 110 13.68 -2.50 -2.57
N LYS A 111 14.82 -2.42 -3.27
CA LYS A 111 14.96 -2.99 -4.61
C LYS A 111 14.71 -4.50 -4.61
N GLU A 112 15.27 -5.24 -3.65
CA GLU A 112 15.04 -6.69 -3.50
C GLU A 112 13.57 -7.01 -3.29
N GLU A 113 12.88 -6.29 -2.40
CA GLU A 113 11.44 -6.48 -2.17
C GLU A 113 10.61 -6.16 -3.42
N LEU A 114 10.88 -5.03 -4.09
CA LEU A 114 10.14 -4.61 -5.28
C LEU A 114 10.26 -5.61 -6.43
N THR A 115 11.41 -6.26 -6.60
CA THR A 115 11.60 -7.26 -7.66
C THR A 115 10.72 -8.51 -7.49
N LYS A 116 10.18 -8.75 -6.29
CA LYS A 116 9.21 -9.83 -6.04
C LYS A 116 7.84 -9.56 -6.68
N PHE A 117 7.50 -8.29 -6.91
CA PHE A 117 6.23 -7.87 -7.50
C PHE A 117 6.29 -7.76 -9.03
N GLY A 118 7.48 -7.76 -9.62
CA GLY A 118 7.67 -7.72 -11.05
C GLY A 118 9.00 -7.14 -11.49
N LYS A 119 9.17 -7.01 -12.80
CA LYS A 119 10.44 -6.57 -13.42
C LYS A 119 10.33 -5.23 -14.15
N TYR A 120 9.12 -4.71 -14.32
CA TYR A 120 8.86 -3.50 -15.10
C TYR A 120 8.36 -2.39 -14.17
N GLY A 121 9.16 -1.34 -13.99
CA GLY A 121 8.78 -0.18 -13.17
C GLY A 121 8.17 0.94 -13.99
N LEU A 122 7.24 1.69 -13.40
CA LEU A 122 6.75 2.98 -13.87
C LEU A 122 6.85 4.01 -12.74
N LEU A 123 7.40 5.17 -13.06
CA LEU A 123 7.42 6.33 -12.19
C LEU A 123 6.37 7.33 -12.67
N PHE A 124 5.54 7.83 -11.77
CA PHE A 124 4.51 8.83 -12.09
C PHE A 124 4.24 9.72 -10.89
N LEU A 125 3.62 10.89 -11.11
CA LEU A 125 3.33 11.83 -10.04
C LEU A 125 2.06 11.44 -9.28
N TYR A 126 2.13 11.47 -7.95
CA TYR A 126 0.93 11.33 -7.12
C TYR A 126 -0.09 12.43 -7.42
N GLY A 127 0.37 13.66 -7.70
CA GLY A 127 -0.51 14.78 -8.06
C GLY A 127 -1.32 14.48 -9.32
N GLU A 128 -0.69 13.96 -10.38
CA GLU A 128 -1.39 13.59 -11.62
C GLU A 128 -2.41 12.47 -11.39
N LEU A 129 -2.04 11.43 -10.63
CA LEU A 129 -2.99 10.36 -10.28
C LEU A 129 -4.19 10.93 -9.51
N HIS A 130 -3.91 11.74 -8.49
CA HIS A 130 -4.93 12.33 -7.63
C HIS A 130 -5.89 13.25 -8.40
N ASP A 131 -5.35 14.11 -9.25
CA ASP A 131 -6.17 15.06 -10.02
C ASP A 131 -7.05 14.32 -11.04
N ASN A 132 -6.52 13.24 -11.65
CA ASN A 132 -7.28 12.35 -12.52
C ASN A 132 -8.32 11.51 -11.77
N LEU A 133 -8.13 11.22 -10.49
CA LEU A 133 -9.12 10.51 -9.66
C LEU A 133 -10.20 11.47 -9.15
N LYS A 134 -9.85 12.74 -8.86
CA LYS A 134 -10.83 13.76 -8.45
C LYS A 134 -11.88 14.03 -9.50
N THR A 135 -11.52 14.01 -10.78
CA THR A 135 -12.50 14.12 -11.88
C THR A 135 -13.47 12.94 -11.93
N LEU A 136 -13.15 11.81 -11.28
CA LEU A 136 -14.01 10.65 -11.13
C LEU A 136 -14.84 10.67 -9.83
N ASP A 137 -14.53 11.56 -8.87
CA ASP A 137 -15.23 11.63 -7.57
C ASP A 137 -16.72 12.01 -7.73
N ASP A 138 -17.06 12.70 -8.82
CA ASP A 138 -18.44 12.96 -9.24
C ASP A 138 -19.23 11.67 -9.58
N PHE A 139 -18.54 10.56 -9.86
CA PHE A 139 -19.13 9.28 -10.28
C PHE A 139 -18.95 8.16 -9.25
N VAL A 140 -17.84 8.15 -8.51
CA VAL A 140 -17.53 7.13 -7.50
C VAL A 140 -16.81 7.83 -6.36
N LYS A 141 -17.33 7.74 -5.13
CA LYS A 141 -16.67 8.32 -3.95
C LYS A 141 -15.36 7.59 -3.69
N PHE A 142 -14.24 8.32 -3.67
CA PHE A 142 -12.94 7.78 -3.29
C PHE A 142 -12.44 8.38 -1.98
N ASP A 143 -11.72 7.59 -1.18
CA ASP A 143 -11.01 8.04 0.02
C ASP A 143 -9.51 7.79 -0.13
N GLN A 144 -8.69 8.66 0.44
CA GLN A 144 -7.24 8.59 0.36
C GLN A 144 -6.58 8.92 1.70
N GLY A 145 -5.57 8.13 2.07
CA GLY A 145 -4.82 8.36 3.30
C GLY A 145 -3.53 7.55 3.32
N LYS A 146 -2.58 7.97 4.17
CA LYS A 146 -1.42 7.14 4.48
C LYS A 146 -1.87 5.95 5.31
N VAL A 147 -1.73 4.74 4.75
CA VAL A 147 -1.96 3.51 5.51
C VAL A 147 -0.71 3.23 6.34
N ASN A 148 -0.80 3.46 7.65
CA ASN A 148 0.22 3.05 8.60
C ASN A 148 -0.19 1.70 9.19
N TYR A 149 0.68 0.69 9.07
CA TYR A 149 0.52 -0.55 9.82
C TYR A 149 0.87 -0.28 11.28
N VAL A 150 -0.15 -0.09 12.12
CA VAL A 150 0.03 0.14 13.55
C VAL A 150 -0.19 -1.18 14.28
N GLU A 151 0.80 -1.59 15.08
CA GLU A 151 0.68 -2.73 15.95
C GLU A 151 -0.24 -2.37 17.13
N ILE A 152 -1.45 -2.92 17.16
CA ILE A 152 -2.44 -2.60 18.19
C ILE A 152 -2.08 -3.37 19.47
N GLY A 153 -1.16 -2.81 20.23
CA GLY A 153 -0.72 -3.34 21.52
C GLY A 153 0.18 -2.41 22.33
N ASN A 154 0.63 -1.29 21.75
CA ASN A 154 1.44 -0.32 22.46
C ASN A 154 0.57 0.84 22.98
N GLN A 155 0.31 0.85 24.29
CA GLN A 155 -0.50 1.86 24.98
C GLN A 155 0.02 3.29 24.75
N GLU A 156 1.33 3.45 24.54
CA GLU A 156 1.98 4.75 24.27
C GLU A 156 1.48 5.40 22.97
N TYR A 157 1.15 4.61 21.95
CA TYR A 157 0.74 5.14 20.64
C TYR A 157 -0.70 5.67 20.64
N TYR A 158 -1.58 5.10 21.48
CA TYR A 158 -2.94 5.62 21.67
C TYR A 158 -2.96 7.00 22.34
N ASN A 159 -1.96 7.29 23.17
CA ASN A 159 -1.82 8.61 23.79
C ASN A 159 -1.34 9.65 22.78
N LEU A 160 -0.43 9.28 21.87
CA LEU A 160 0.05 10.15 20.78
C LEU A 160 -1.04 10.55 19.76
N LEU A 161 -2.05 9.71 19.56
CA LEU A 161 -3.18 9.99 18.64
C LEU A 161 -4.31 10.81 19.28
N LYS A 162 -4.32 10.98 20.60
CA LYS A 162 -5.29 11.85 21.30
C LYS A 162 -4.79 13.30 21.48
N GLU A 163 -3.51 13.54 21.24
CA GLU A 163 -2.86 14.84 21.44
C GLU A 163 -2.66 15.64 20.13
N ASN A 164 -3.17 15.15 18.99
CA ASN A 164 -3.28 15.89 17.73
C ASN A 164 -4.72 15.91 17.22
#